data_AF-A0A238BP39-F1
#
_entry.id   AF-A0A238BP39-F1
#
_cell.length_a   1.000
_cell.length_b   1.000
_cell.length_c   1.000
_cell.angle_alpha   90.00
_cell.angle_beta   90.00
_cell.angle_gamma   90.00
#
_symmetry.space_group_name_H-M   'P 1'
#
loop_
_entity.id
_entity.type
_entity.pdbx_description
1 polymer ?
#
loop_
_entity_poly.entity_id
_entity_poly.type
_entity_poly.pdbx_seq_one_letter_code
_entity_poly.pdbx_strand_id
1 'polypeptide(L)'
;MPIFAFTSIEHLPLNLFDPSYYSEIIWNIPTEKCKQFTETKLLEEYGILVNDGHKFHGNIIVNLYEKKFGLYPYYQNYFDPSSAVNGGIPQLANISAHLSKVRNDITKVIPNSNFDGLAVIDYENWRPLWEQNYHTKRIYQSESMAYVKKRYGDINDSVAELIAMNEFNNASM
;
A
#
# COMPACT_ATOMS: atom_id res chain seq x y z
N MET A 1 -8.99 -5.54 -4.42
CA MET A 1 -10.11 -4.81 -5.07
C MET A 1 -9.49 -3.50 -5.47
N PRO A 2 -9.31 -3.16 -6.76
CA PRO A 2 -8.53 -1.97 -7.10
C PRO A 2 -9.24 -0.74 -6.55
N ILE A 3 -8.52 0.01 -5.72
CA ILE A 3 -8.96 1.30 -5.22
C ILE A 3 -8.85 2.26 -6.41
N PHE A 4 -10.00 2.59 -7.00
CA PHE A 4 -10.08 3.76 -7.87
C PHE A 4 -10.05 4.99 -6.97
N ALA A 5 -8.94 5.74 -6.99
CA ALA A 5 -8.91 7.07 -6.41
C ALA A 5 -9.66 8.00 -7.36
N PHE A 6 -10.95 8.21 -7.13
CA PHE A 6 -11.68 9.34 -7.72
C PHE A 6 -11.52 10.54 -6.78
N THR A 7 -10.88 11.60 -7.25
CA THR A 7 -11.00 12.92 -6.63
C THR A 7 -12.45 13.38 -6.75
N SER A 8 -12.98 13.98 -5.68
CA SER A 8 -14.39 14.40 -5.54
C SER A 8 -14.91 15.16 -6.76
N ILE A 9 -15.97 14.64 -7.37
CA ILE A 9 -16.69 15.23 -8.50
C ILE A 9 -17.71 16.25 -7.94
N GLU A 10 -17.26 17.41 -7.47
CA GLU A 10 -18.20 18.49 -7.11
C GLU A 10 -18.10 19.72 -8.03
N HIS A 11 -17.11 19.79 -8.92
CA HIS A 11 -17.03 20.88 -9.90
C HIS A 11 -16.45 20.34 -11.22
N LEU A 12 -17.29 19.72 -12.06
CA LEU A 12 -16.91 19.52 -13.46
C LEU A 12 -17.05 20.88 -14.17
N PRO A 13 -15.97 21.49 -14.67
CA PRO A 13 -16.12 22.63 -15.54
C PRO A 13 -16.87 22.19 -16.81
N LEU A 14 -17.82 23.00 -17.25
CA LEU A 14 -18.62 22.82 -18.46
C LEU A 14 -17.80 22.82 -19.78
N ASN A 15 -16.46 22.78 -19.69
CA ASN A 15 -15.55 22.75 -20.82
C ASN A 15 -14.43 21.74 -20.59
N LEU A 16 -14.48 20.61 -21.29
CA LEU A 16 -13.42 19.60 -21.37
C LEU A 16 -12.17 20.08 -22.14
N PHE A 17 -12.15 21.34 -22.59
CA PHE A 17 -11.08 21.96 -23.38
C PHE A 17 -10.47 23.19 -22.73
N ASP A 18 -10.68 23.40 -21.42
CA ASP A 18 -9.93 24.43 -20.69
C ASP A 18 -8.47 23.98 -20.50
N PRO A 19 -7.48 24.67 -21.08
CA PRO A 19 -6.06 24.32 -20.92
C PRO A 19 -5.57 24.40 -19.47
N SER A 20 -6.32 25.04 -18.56
CA SER A 20 -5.96 25.12 -17.14
C SER A 20 -6.31 23.85 -16.33
N TYR A 21 -7.01 22.88 -16.92
CA TYR A 21 -7.39 21.62 -16.29
C TYR A 21 -6.97 20.43 -17.16
N TYR A 22 -5.66 20.19 -17.25
CA TYR A 22 -5.14 18.95 -17.83
C TYR A 22 -5.19 17.83 -16.77
N SER A 23 -5.91 16.75 -17.07
CA SER A 23 -5.94 15.55 -16.23
C SER A 23 -5.05 14.48 -16.86
N GLU A 24 -4.04 14.04 -16.12
CA GLU A 24 -3.20 12.92 -16.55
C GLU A 24 -3.91 11.59 -16.30
N ILE A 25 -3.93 10.73 -17.32
CA ILE A 25 -4.44 9.36 -17.22
C ILE A 25 -3.24 8.43 -17.30
N ILE A 26 -3.00 7.65 -16.25
CA ILE A 26 -1.86 6.73 -16.17
C ILE A 26 -2.33 5.28 -16.33
N TRP A 27 -1.65 4.53 -17.19
CA TRP A 27 -1.93 3.11 -17.42
C TRP A 27 -1.15 2.21 -16.45
N ASN A 28 -1.86 1.60 -15.50
CA ASN A 28 -1.29 0.69 -14.49
C ASN A 28 -1.74 -0.77 -14.67
N ILE A 29 -1.75 -1.26 -15.91
CA ILE A 29 -2.14 -2.64 -16.24
C ILE A 29 -0.95 -3.36 -16.87
N PRO A 30 -0.64 -4.63 -16.49
CA PRO A 30 0.53 -5.36 -16.97
C PRO A 30 0.37 -5.85 -18.43
N THR A 31 0.35 -4.92 -19.38
CA THR A 31 0.13 -5.19 -20.81
C THR A 31 1.42 -5.45 -21.60
N GLU A 32 2.58 -5.59 -20.95
CA GLU A 32 3.87 -5.91 -21.59
C GLU A 32 3.77 -7.11 -22.56
N LYS A 33 3.09 -8.18 -22.13
CA LYS A 33 2.88 -9.40 -22.94
C LYS A 33 1.91 -9.19 -24.11
N CYS A 34 1.13 -8.12 -24.08
CA CYS A 34 0.06 -7.78 -25.01
C CYS A 34 0.45 -6.63 -25.96
N LYS A 35 1.66 -6.09 -25.87
CA LYS A 35 2.13 -4.91 -26.65
C LYS A 35 1.98 -5.02 -28.18
N GLN A 36 1.84 -6.25 -28.69
CA GLN A 36 1.65 -6.53 -30.10
C GLN A 36 0.20 -6.29 -30.58
N PHE A 37 -0.76 -6.31 -29.67
CA PHE A 37 -2.18 -6.10 -29.99
C PHE A 37 -2.48 -4.63 -30.25
N THR A 38 -3.37 -4.38 -31.22
CA THR A 38 -3.72 -3.05 -31.70
C THR A 38 -4.24 -2.16 -30.57
N GLU A 39 -5.09 -2.71 -29.70
CA GLU A 39 -5.70 -2.00 -28.58
C GLU A 39 -4.67 -1.45 -27.59
N THR A 40 -3.54 -2.16 -27.43
CA THR A 40 -2.46 -1.72 -26.54
C THR A 40 -1.65 -0.58 -27.17
N LYS A 41 -1.53 -0.54 -28.51
CA LYS A 41 -0.84 0.53 -29.23
C LYS A 41 -1.60 1.85 -29.23
N LEU A 42 -2.93 1.79 -29.21
CA LEU A 42 -3.79 2.97 -29.21
C LEU A 42 -3.76 3.77 -27.90
N LEU A 43 -3.22 3.20 -26.80
CA LEU A 43 -3.21 3.86 -25.49
C LEU A 43 -2.51 5.22 -25.54
N GLU A 44 -1.30 5.26 -26.11
CA GLU A 44 -0.53 6.50 -26.23
C GLU A 44 -1.19 7.49 -27.21
N GLU A 45 -1.87 6.99 -28.26
CA GLU A 45 -2.66 7.81 -29.19
C GLU A 45 -3.83 8.53 -28.51
N TYR A 46 -4.35 7.97 -27.42
CA TYR A 46 -5.39 8.59 -26.59
C TYR A 46 -4.86 9.51 -25.49
N GLY A 47 -3.54 9.79 -25.46
CA GLY A 47 -2.92 10.63 -24.45
C GLY A 47 -2.82 9.96 -23.07
N ILE A 48 -2.97 8.64 -23.00
CA ILE A 48 -2.75 7.87 -21.76
C ILE A 48 -1.25 7.70 -21.59
N LEU A 49 -0.74 8.04 -20.41
CA LEU A 49 0.67 7.84 -20.05
C LEU A 49 0.91 6.35 -19.77
N VAL A 50 1.86 5.77 -20.50
CA VAL A 50 2.21 4.35 -20.42
C VAL A 50 3.71 4.22 -20.17
N ASN A 51 4.10 3.29 -19.29
CA ASN A 51 5.49 2.92 -19.12
C ASN A 51 6.13 2.46 -20.44
N ASP A 52 7.40 2.80 -20.65
CA ASP A 52 8.17 2.38 -21.81
C ASP A 52 8.10 0.86 -22.03
N GLY A 53 7.72 0.45 -23.24
CA GLY A 53 7.54 -0.95 -23.60
C GLY A 53 6.40 -1.66 -22.85
N HIS A 54 5.46 -0.91 -22.26
CA HIS A 54 4.35 -1.39 -21.43
C HIS A 54 4.81 -2.19 -20.21
N LYS A 55 6.02 -1.93 -19.73
CA LYS A 55 6.56 -2.60 -18.54
C LYS A 55 5.68 -2.32 -17.33
N PHE A 56 5.55 -3.33 -16.48
CA PHE A 56 4.78 -3.18 -15.25
C PHE A 56 5.46 -2.23 -14.24
N HIS A 57 6.79 -2.19 -14.20
CA HIS A 57 7.56 -1.15 -13.51
C HIS A 57 8.35 -0.37 -14.57
N GLY A 58 8.11 0.92 -14.68
CA GLY A 58 8.75 1.75 -15.70
C GLY A 58 8.94 3.20 -15.24
N ASN A 59 9.06 4.09 -16.22
CA ASN A 59 9.33 5.52 -16.07
C ASN A 59 8.12 6.35 -15.63
N ILE A 60 6.89 5.92 -15.94
CA ILE A 60 5.66 6.65 -15.62
C ILE A 60 5.11 6.24 -14.25
N ILE A 61 5.03 4.93 -13.99
CA ILE A 61 4.45 4.39 -12.77
C ILE A 61 5.13 3.11 -12.31
N VAL A 62 5.27 2.96 -11.00
CA VAL A 62 5.78 1.76 -10.33
C VAL A 62 4.91 1.41 -9.13
N ASN A 63 4.39 0.19 -9.09
CA ASN A 63 3.67 -0.33 -7.92
C ASN A 63 4.61 -1.14 -7.01
N LEU A 64 4.54 -0.86 -5.71
CA LEU A 64 5.37 -1.46 -4.67
C LEU A 64 4.49 -2.26 -3.72
N TYR A 65 4.31 -3.54 -4.01
CA TYR A 65 3.41 -4.41 -3.26
C TYR A 65 4.00 -4.88 -1.92
N GLU A 66 3.18 -4.79 -0.88
CA GLU A 66 3.40 -5.19 0.52
C GLU A 66 4.26 -6.44 0.77
N LYS A 67 4.07 -7.53 0.02
CA LYS A 67 4.78 -8.81 0.26
C LYS A 67 6.22 -8.81 -0.24
N LYS A 68 6.56 -7.86 -1.12
CA LYS A 68 7.87 -7.77 -1.77
C LYS A 68 8.62 -6.49 -1.40
N PHE A 69 7.92 -5.51 -0.83
CA PHE A 69 8.45 -4.18 -0.54
C PHE A 69 8.56 -3.94 0.97
N GLY A 70 9.80 -3.87 1.47
CA GLY A 70 10.06 -3.70 2.91
C GLY A 70 9.79 -4.96 3.73
N LEU A 71 9.92 -4.84 5.05
CA LEU A 71 9.53 -5.88 6.01
C LEU A 71 8.18 -5.51 6.62
N TYR A 72 7.14 -5.44 5.80
CA TYR A 72 5.80 -5.08 6.25
C TYR A 72 5.23 -6.19 7.15
N PRO A 73 4.71 -5.88 8.36
CA PRO A 73 4.09 -6.87 9.24
C PRO A 73 2.69 -7.21 8.78
N TYR A 74 2.35 -8.50 8.70
CA TYR A 74 1.01 -8.97 8.34
C TYR A 74 0.79 -10.42 8.77
N TYR A 75 -0.45 -10.90 8.63
CA TYR A 75 -0.81 -12.31 8.80
C TYR A 75 -1.10 -12.95 7.43
N GLN A 76 -0.47 -14.09 7.12
CA GLN A 76 -0.77 -14.80 5.86
C GLN A 76 -2.21 -15.35 5.86
N ASN A 77 -2.73 -15.69 7.04
CA ASN A 77 -4.08 -16.12 7.27
C ASN A 77 -4.68 -15.31 8.43
N TYR A 78 -5.71 -14.50 8.13
CA TYR A 78 -6.41 -13.65 9.09
C TYR A 78 -7.11 -14.41 10.24
N PHE A 79 -7.17 -15.74 10.17
CA PHE A 79 -7.78 -16.60 11.20
C PHE A 79 -6.74 -17.44 11.97
N ASP A 80 -5.45 -17.27 11.67
CA ASP A 80 -4.37 -18.03 12.30
C ASP A 80 -3.26 -17.07 12.77
N PRO A 81 -3.21 -16.74 14.08
CA PRO A 81 -2.16 -15.92 14.66
C PRO A 81 -0.74 -16.45 14.44
N SER A 82 -0.57 -17.76 14.25
CA SER A 82 0.75 -18.35 13.99
C SER A 82 1.29 -18.02 12.60
N SER A 83 0.43 -17.52 11.70
CA SER A 83 0.78 -17.12 10.34
C SER A 83 1.41 -15.71 10.24
N ALA A 84 1.81 -15.14 11.39
CA ALA A 84 2.44 -13.83 11.48
C ALA A 84 3.76 -13.76 10.68
N VAL A 85 3.88 -12.70 9.89
CA VAL A 85 5.08 -12.35 9.14
C VAL A 85 5.60 -11.01 9.66
N ASN A 86 6.91 -10.90 9.86
CA ASN A 86 7.58 -9.71 10.41
C ASN A 86 6.96 -9.19 11.73
N GLY A 87 6.45 -10.10 12.57
CA GLY A 87 5.82 -9.77 13.85
C GLY A 87 4.30 -9.59 13.79
N GLY A 88 3.68 -9.59 12.61
CA GLY A 88 2.22 -9.57 12.43
C GLY A 88 1.57 -8.20 12.65
N ILE A 89 1.94 -7.50 13.72
CA ILE A 89 1.42 -6.17 14.10
C ILE A 89 2.52 -5.09 14.02
N PRO A 90 2.17 -3.83 13.73
CA PRO A 90 3.13 -2.74 13.52
C PRO A 90 4.03 -2.47 14.73
N GLN A 91 3.52 -2.53 15.96
CA GLN A 91 4.30 -2.32 17.18
C GLN A 91 5.34 -3.42 17.48
N LEU A 92 5.32 -4.53 16.74
CA LEU A 92 6.34 -5.58 16.77
C LEU A 92 7.33 -5.50 15.60
N ALA A 93 7.16 -4.55 14.67
CA ALA A 93 8.03 -4.43 13.51
C ALA A 93 9.41 -3.89 13.89
N ASN A 94 10.46 -4.47 13.29
CA ASN A 94 11.80 -3.89 13.34
C ASN A 94 11.91 -2.79 12.27
N ILE A 95 11.65 -1.54 12.66
CA ILE A 95 11.62 -0.41 11.73
C ILE A 95 12.96 -0.17 11.04
N SER A 96 14.09 -0.35 11.72
CA SER A 96 15.42 -0.18 11.11
C SER A 96 15.67 -1.21 10.01
N ALA A 97 15.32 -2.48 10.26
CA ALA A 97 15.43 -3.53 9.25
C ALA A 97 14.46 -3.30 8.09
N HIS A 98 13.24 -2.86 8.37
CA HIS A 98 12.25 -2.50 7.36
C HIS A 98 12.78 -1.40 6.44
N LEU A 99 13.27 -0.29 6.99
CA LEU A 99 13.80 0.84 6.20
C LEU A 99 15.04 0.46 5.39
N SER A 100 15.93 -0.38 5.93
CA SER A 100 17.05 -0.92 5.16
C SER A 100 16.59 -1.77 3.97
N LYS A 101 15.57 -2.62 4.16
CA LYS A 101 15.00 -3.40 3.06
C LYS A 101 14.29 -2.51 2.04
N VAL A 102 13.49 -1.52 2.49
CA VAL A 102 12.83 -0.54 1.62
C VAL A 102 13.84 0.17 0.72
N ARG A 103 14.94 0.68 1.29
CA ARG A 103 16.00 1.33 0.50
C ARG A 103 16.53 0.41 -0.60
N ASN A 104 16.84 -0.84 -0.26
CA ASN A 104 17.33 -1.82 -1.24
C ASN A 104 16.27 -2.14 -2.31
N ASP A 105 15.02 -2.35 -1.91
CA ASP A 105 13.93 -2.66 -2.84
C ASP A 105 13.66 -1.50 -3.81
N ILE A 106 13.68 -0.25 -3.33
CA ILE A 106 13.58 0.96 -4.18
C ILE A 106 14.70 0.95 -5.20
N THR A 107 15.97 0.83 -4.79
CA THR A 107 17.11 0.88 -5.73
C THR A 107 17.08 -0.23 -6.78
N LYS A 108 16.45 -1.37 -6.45
CA LYS A 108 16.31 -2.50 -7.37
C LYS A 108 15.18 -2.29 -8.38
N VAL A 109 14.04 -1.75 -7.94
CA VAL A 109 12.84 -1.61 -8.77
C VAL A 109 12.85 -0.28 -9.55
N ILE A 110 13.39 0.77 -8.95
CA ILE A 110 13.51 2.13 -9.50
C ILE A 110 15.01 2.48 -9.55
N PRO A 111 15.76 1.96 -10.54
CA PRO A 111 17.21 2.18 -10.63
C PRO A 111 17.56 3.60 -11.08
N ASN A 112 16.64 4.32 -11.72
CA ASN A 112 16.85 5.71 -12.11
C ASN A 112 16.77 6.61 -10.88
N SER A 113 17.89 7.22 -10.47
CA SER A 113 17.92 8.16 -9.34
C SER A 113 17.14 9.45 -9.59
N ASN A 114 16.86 9.77 -10.85
CA ASN A 114 16.09 10.93 -11.29
C ASN A 114 14.65 10.54 -11.68
N PHE A 115 14.11 9.44 -11.12
CA PHE A 115 12.74 9.04 -11.36
C PHE A 115 11.76 10.14 -10.90
N ASP A 116 10.93 10.60 -11.82
CA ASP A 116 9.93 11.66 -11.66
C ASP A 116 8.49 11.16 -11.88
N GLY A 117 8.32 9.86 -12.12
CA GLY A 117 7.01 9.21 -12.22
C GLY A 117 6.36 8.93 -10.86
N LEU A 118 5.21 8.24 -10.90
CA LEU A 118 4.43 7.89 -9.72
C LEU A 118 4.91 6.57 -9.09
N ALA A 119 5.36 6.61 -7.84
CA ALA A 119 5.63 5.41 -7.05
C ALA A 119 4.47 5.15 -6.07
N VAL A 120 3.76 4.03 -6.25
CA VAL A 120 2.59 3.67 -5.44
C VAL A 120 2.96 2.57 -4.47
N ILE A 121 2.90 2.84 -3.16
CA ILE A 121 3.03 1.82 -2.12
C ILE A 121 1.66 1.21 -1.86
N ASP A 122 1.55 -0.10 -2.08
CA ASP A 122 0.29 -0.83 -1.95
C ASP A 122 0.34 -1.74 -0.72
N TYR A 123 0.04 -1.14 0.45
CA TYR A 123 -0.03 -1.78 1.76
C TYR A 123 -1.48 -1.89 2.20
N GLU A 124 -2.05 -3.08 2.09
CA GLU A 124 -3.48 -3.30 2.32
C GLU A 124 -3.80 -4.14 3.56
N ASN A 125 -2.80 -4.75 4.22
CA ASN A 125 -3.10 -5.78 5.22
C ASN A 125 -3.71 -5.23 6.50
N TRP A 126 -3.31 -4.04 6.95
CA TRP A 126 -3.93 -3.30 8.06
C TRP A 126 -4.06 -1.82 7.74
N ARG A 127 -4.96 -1.15 8.46
CA ARG A 127 -5.18 0.31 8.36
C ARG A 127 -4.50 0.99 9.55
N PRO A 128 -3.95 2.20 9.39
CA PRO A 128 -3.12 2.82 10.43
C PRO A 128 -3.91 3.23 11.67
N LEU A 129 -5.23 3.42 11.54
CA LEU A 129 -6.12 3.70 12.66
C LEU A 129 -6.76 2.41 13.16
N TRP A 130 -6.57 2.13 14.45
CA TRP A 130 -7.12 1.00 15.19
C TRP A 130 -8.58 0.70 14.82
N GLU A 131 -9.45 1.71 14.92
CA GLU A 131 -10.90 1.59 14.70
C GLU A 131 -11.27 1.14 13.29
N GLN A 132 -10.37 1.36 12.33
CA GLN A 132 -10.60 0.97 10.94
C GLN A 132 -10.24 -0.50 10.69
N ASN A 133 -9.66 -1.24 11.63
CA ASN A 133 -9.28 -2.64 11.47
C ASN A 133 -10.43 -3.62 11.79
N TYR A 134 -11.56 -3.44 11.10
CA TYR A 134 -12.76 -4.28 11.23
C TYR A 134 -12.77 -5.48 10.27
N HIS A 135 -13.78 -6.35 10.39
CA HIS A 135 -13.93 -7.63 9.65
C HIS A 135 -12.69 -8.53 9.79
N THR A 136 -12.13 -8.99 8.67
CA THR A 136 -10.94 -9.87 8.64
C THR A 136 -9.70 -9.22 9.25
N LYS A 137 -9.67 -7.88 9.36
CA LYS A 137 -8.58 -7.14 9.99
C LYS A 137 -8.69 -7.09 11.52
N ARG A 138 -9.73 -7.65 12.12
CA ARG A 138 -9.85 -7.73 13.59
C ARG A 138 -8.71 -8.50 14.25
N ILE A 139 -8.01 -9.37 13.51
CA ILE A 139 -6.81 -10.05 14.03
C ILE A 139 -5.74 -9.05 14.51
N TYR A 140 -5.58 -7.88 13.87
CA TYR A 140 -4.62 -6.89 14.33
C TYR A 140 -5.01 -6.31 15.69
N GLN A 141 -6.31 -6.15 15.94
CA GLN A 141 -6.81 -5.70 17.24
C GLN A 141 -6.62 -6.80 18.30
N SER A 142 -7.05 -8.03 18.02
CA SER A 142 -6.94 -9.14 18.98
C SER A 142 -5.49 -9.48 19.33
N GLU A 143 -4.59 -9.48 18.34
CA GLU A 143 -3.18 -9.81 18.54
C GLU A 143 -2.42 -8.68 19.22
N SER A 144 -2.78 -7.42 18.96
CA SER A 144 -2.27 -6.29 19.73
C SER A 144 -2.66 -6.38 21.20
N MET A 145 -3.92 -6.71 21.50
CA MET A 145 -4.39 -6.93 22.88
C MET A 145 -3.69 -8.13 23.53
N ALA A 146 -3.56 -9.25 22.80
CA ALA A 146 -2.85 -10.43 23.30
C ALA A 146 -1.38 -10.11 23.63
N TYR A 147 -0.72 -9.30 22.80
CA TYR A 147 0.64 -8.84 23.05
C TYR A 147 0.75 -7.96 24.31
N VAL A 148 -0.21 -7.07 24.54
CA VAL A 148 -0.29 -6.28 25.78
C VAL A 148 -0.50 -7.19 26.99
N LYS A 149 -1.51 -8.06 26.97
CA LYS A 149 -1.83 -8.98 28.07
C LYS A 149 -0.65 -9.89 28.42
N LYS A 150 0.10 -10.36 27.40
CA LYS A 150 1.32 -11.15 27.63
C LYS A 150 2.40 -10.37 28.40
N ARG A 151 2.51 -9.05 28.19
CA ARG A 151 3.51 -8.21 28.87
C ARG A 151 3.07 -7.77 30.27
N TYR A 152 1.79 -7.49 30.47
CA TYR A 152 1.28 -6.88 31.70
C TYR A 152 0.51 -7.84 32.61
N GLY A 153 0.24 -9.08 32.19
CA GLY A 153 -0.50 -10.08 32.96
C GLY A 153 -2.02 -9.87 32.91
N ASP A 154 -2.72 -10.27 33.97
CA ASP A 154 -4.19 -10.19 34.12
C ASP A 154 -4.68 -8.76 34.39
N ILE A 155 -4.33 -7.83 33.52
CA ILE A 155 -4.94 -6.49 33.51
C ILE A 155 -6.35 -6.53 32.93
N ASN A 156 -7.17 -5.57 33.33
CA ASN A 156 -8.53 -5.40 32.80
C ASN A 156 -8.50 -5.22 31.27
N ASP A 157 -9.42 -5.88 30.57
CA ASP A 157 -9.60 -5.83 29.13
C ASP A 157 -9.68 -4.40 28.57
N SER A 158 -10.42 -3.49 29.21
CA SER A 158 -10.50 -2.09 28.76
C SER A 158 -9.17 -1.35 28.87
N VAL A 159 -8.35 -1.69 29.86
CA VAL A 159 -7.00 -1.13 30.01
C VAL A 159 -6.07 -1.73 28.95
N ALA A 160 -6.17 -3.03 28.71
CA ALA A 160 -5.39 -3.72 27.69
C ALA A 160 -5.69 -3.17 26.28
N GLU A 161 -6.96 -2.93 25.97
CA GLU A 161 -7.43 -2.35 24.71
C GLU A 161 -6.89 -0.93 24.52
N LEU A 162 -7.00 -0.07 25.53
CA LEU A 162 -6.48 1.31 25.46
C LEU A 162 -4.97 1.34 25.17
N ILE A 163 -4.20 0.47 25.85
CA ILE A 163 -2.75 0.37 25.60
C ILE A 163 -2.50 -0.17 24.19
N ALA A 164 -3.19 -1.24 23.78
CA ALA A 164 -3.04 -1.86 22.47
C ALA A 164 -3.34 -0.88 21.33
N MET A 165 -4.43 -0.12 21.45
CA MET A 165 -4.81 0.93 20.50
C MET A 165 -3.73 2.00 20.38
N ASN A 166 -3.23 2.51 21.50
CA ASN A 166 -2.20 3.55 21.49
C ASN A 166 -0.88 3.05 20.87
N GLU A 167 -0.43 1.85 21.25
CA GLU A 167 0.79 1.26 20.67
C GLU A 167 0.63 0.97 19.18
N PHE A 168 -0.51 0.41 18.75
CA PHE A 168 -0.80 0.12 17.36
C PHE A 168 -0.82 1.40 16.52
N ASN A 169 -1.57 2.42 16.93
CA ASN A 169 -1.67 3.69 16.20
C ASN A 169 -0.31 4.37 16.12
N ASN A 170 0.45 4.42 17.22
CA ASN A 170 1.77 5.05 17.24
C ASN A 170 2.77 4.33 16.33
N ALA A 171 2.71 2.99 16.24
CA ALA A 171 3.59 2.22 15.37
C ALA A 171 3.14 2.20 13.89
N SER A 172 1.92 2.64 13.61
CA SER A 172 1.35 2.67 12.26
C SER A 172 1.47 4.04 11.57
N MET A 173 1.94 5.06 12.29
CA MET A 173 2.15 6.44 11.80
C MET A 173 3.57 6.67 11.28
#